data_AF-A0A2H0TKF6-F1
#
_entry.id   AF-A0A2H0TKF6-F1
#
_cell.length_a   1.000
_cell.length_b   1.000
_cell.length_c   1.000
_cell.angle_alpha   90.00
_cell.angle_beta   90.00
_cell.angle_gamma   90.00
#
_symmetry.space_group_name_H-M   'P 1'
#
loop_
_entity.id
_entity.type
_entity.pdbx_description
1 polymer ?
#
loop_
_entity_poly.entity_id
_entity_poly.type
_entity_poly.pdbx_seq_one_letter_code
_entity_poly.pdbx_strand_id
1 'polypeptide(L)'
;MREELREGKSFSQSLEEGFNRAWPAIRDGNFTTLLVAAILFGFGSSFIKGFATTLSIGILISMFSALIITKNFLKCFLGTRLERVKWLWR
;
A
#
# COMPACT_ATOMS: atom_id res chain seq x y z
N MET A 1 -0.75 -4.55 -11.82
CA MET A 1 -2.12 -4.10 -12.15
C MET A 1 -2.20 -3.47 -13.55
N ARG A 2 -1.54 -2.33 -13.85
CA ARG A 2 -1.59 -1.76 -15.23
C ARG A 2 -1.01 -2.67 -16.31
N GLU A 3 0.09 -3.37 -16.01
CA GLU A 3 0.64 -4.40 -16.90
C GLU A 3 -0.34 -5.56 -17.12
N GLU A 4 -0.86 -6.13 -16.04
CA GLU A 4 -1.87 -7.21 -16.10
C GLU A 4 -3.14 -6.82 -16.90
N LEU A 5 -3.58 -5.57 -16.79
CA LEU A 5 -4.72 -5.03 -17.56
C LEU A 5 -4.37 -4.86 -19.05
N ARG A 6 -3.13 -4.53 -19.38
CA ARG A 6 -2.63 -4.45 -20.76
C ARG A 6 -2.47 -5.85 -21.39
N GLU A 7 -2.21 -6.86 -20.58
CA GLU A 7 -2.18 -8.27 -20.99
C GLU A 7 -3.59 -8.88 -21.18
N GLY A 8 -4.65 -8.11 -20.90
CA GLY A 8 -6.04 -8.51 -21.16
C GLY A 8 -6.66 -9.39 -20.07
N LYS A 9 -6.02 -9.50 -18.90
CA LYS A 9 -6.59 -10.20 -17.74
C LYS A 9 -7.83 -9.46 -17.22
N SER A 10 -8.74 -10.20 -16.57
CA SER A 10 -9.95 -9.60 -15.98
C SER A 10 -9.59 -8.58 -14.90
N PHE A 11 -10.39 -7.52 -14.75
CA PHE A 11 -10.13 -6.45 -13.77
C PHE A 11 -9.95 -7.00 -12.35
N SER A 12 -10.75 -8.02 -11.98
CA SER A 12 -10.63 -8.71 -10.68
C SER A 12 -9.29 -9.43 -10.51
N GLN A 13 -8.83 -10.15 -11.53
CA GLN A 13 -7.53 -10.86 -11.47
C GLN A 13 -6.36 -9.88 -11.46
N SER A 14 -6.39 -8.86 -12.32
CA SER A 14 -5.34 -7.82 -12.36
C SER A 14 -5.24 -7.04 -11.05
N LEU A 15 -6.37 -6.84 -10.37
CA LEU A 15 -6.43 -6.25 -9.03
C LEU A 15 -5.72 -7.16 -8.02
N GLU A 16 -6.14 -8.42 -7.93
CA GLU A 16 -5.62 -9.37 -6.95
C GLU A 16 -4.13 -9.65 -7.15
N GLU A 17 -3.69 -9.95 -8.36
CA GLU A 17 -2.28 -10.17 -8.69
C GLU A 17 -1.45 -8.90 -8.46
N GLY A 18 -1.97 -7.73 -8.83
CA GLY A 18 -1.31 -6.44 -8.62
C GLY A 18 -1.06 -6.14 -7.14
N PHE A 19 -2.06 -6.37 -6.29
CA PHE A 19 -1.91 -6.21 -4.84
C PHE A 19 -0.99 -7.27 -4.24
N ASN A 20 -1.10 -8.53 -4.67
CA ASN A 20 -0.28 -9.61 -4.12
C ASN A 20 1.22 -9.41 -4.41
N ARG A 21 1.54 -8.86 -5.60
CA ARG A 21 2.91 -8.53 -5.99
C ARG A 21 3.42 -7.25 -5.32
N ALA A 22 2.57 -6.24 -5.13
CA ALA A 22 2.94 -4.99 -4.47
C ALA A 22 3.06 -5.11 -2.94
N TRP A 23 2.33 -6.05 -2.32
CA TRP A 23 2.28 -6.18 -0.86
C TRP A 23 3.64 -6.42 -0.20
N PRO A 24 4.46 -7.39 -0.64
CA PRO A 24 5.79 -7.59 -0.09
C PRO A 24 6.67 -6.34 -0.21
N ALA A 25 6.66 -5.68 -1.37
CA ALA A 25 7.46 -4.48 -1.61
C ALA A 25 7.05 -3.31 -0.69
N ILE A 26 5.75 -3.08 -0.51
CA ILE A 26 5.22 -2.06 0.40
C ILE A 26 5.62 -2.40 1.85
N ARG A 27 5.45 -3.65 2.26
CA ARG A 27 5.78 -4.08 3.62
C ARG A 27 7.26 -3.93 3.92
N ASP A 28 8.11 -4.44 3.05
CA ASP A 28 9.55 -4.47 3.28
C ASP A 28 10.14 -3.04 3.27
N GLY A 29 9.63 -2.16 2.39
CA GLY A 29 10.00 -0.74 2.36
C GLY A 29 9.61 0.03 3.64
N ASN A 30 8.41 -0.22 4.18
CA ASN A 30 7.99 0.40 5.43
C ASN A 30 8.66 -0.24 6.67
N PHE A 31 8.95 -1.54 6.61
CA PHE A 31 9.59 -2.28 7.70
C PHE A 31 11.03 -1.81 7.96
N THR A 32 11.81 -1.56 6.90
CA THR A 32 13.15 -0.96 7.05
C THR A 32 13.08 0.41 7.74
N THR A 33 12.06 1.22 7.43
CA THR A 33 11.85 2.52 8.08
C THR A 33 11.44 2.36 9.55
N LEU A 34 10.59 1.39 9.89
CA LEU A 34 10.28 1.05 11.28
C LEU A 34 11.53 0.60 12.06
N LEU A 35 12.45 -0.09 11.39
CA LEU A 35 13.71 -0.51 11.99
C LEU A 35 14.62 0.69 12.28
N VAL A 36 14.68 1.67 11.38
CA VAL A 36 15.34 2.95 11.63
C VAL A 36 14.68 3.69 12.80
N ALA A 37 13.35 3.74 12.84
CA ALA A 37 12.62 4.36 13.95
C ALA A 37 12.91 3.66 15.29
N ALA A 38 13.03 2.33 15.32
CA ALA A 38 13.41 1.58 16.51
C ALA A 38 14.82 1.93 16.99
N ILE A 39 15.79 2.06 16.07
CA ILE A 39 17.15 2.52 16.38
C ILE A 39 17.10 3.94 16.96
N LEU A 40 16.37 4.85 16.32
CA LEU A 40 16.21 6.23 16.79
C LEU A 40 15.55 6.30 18.17
N PHE A 41 14.62 5.39 18.48
CA PHE A 41 14.01 5.32 19.80
C PHE A 41 14.98 4.82 20.88
N GLY A 42 15.86 3.87 20.54
CA GLY A 42 16.88 3.35 21.47
C GLY A 42 18.03 4.32 21.75
N PHE A 43 18.58 4.93 20.69
CA PHE A 43 19.80 5.75 20.74
C PHE A 43 19.55 7.27 20.70
N GLY A 44 18.33 7.71 20.41
CA GLY A 44 17.98 9.12 20.29
C GLY A 44 17.81 9.83 21.64
N SER A 45 17.92 11.17 21.62
CA SER A 45 17.54 12.04 22.73
C SER A 45 16.02 12.06 22.94
N SER A 46 15.55 12.65 24.04
CA SER A 46 14.12 12.71 24.38
C SER A 46 13.22 13.22 23.25
N PHE A 47 13.70 14.18 22.45
CA PHE A 47 12.97 14.69 21.28
C PHE A 47 12.90 13.66 20.13
N ILE A 48 14.04 13.02 19.82
CA ILE A 48 14.16 12.03 18.74
C ILE A 48 13.29 10.80 19.04
N LYS A 49 13.17 10.41 20.31
CA LYS A 49 12.26 9.32 20.73
C LYS A 49 10.80 9.66 20.42
N GLY A 50 10.35 10.88 20.72
CA GLY A 50 8.99 11.33 20.39
C GLY A 50 8.72 11.38 18.88
N PHE A 51 9.71 11.82 18.10
CA PHE A 51 9.66 11.75 16.64
C PHE A 51 9.55 10.31 16.13
N ALA A 52 10.41 9.41 16.63
CA ALA A 52 10.43 8.00 16.24
C ALA A 52 9.10 7.29 16.54
N THR A 53 8.48 7.57 17.70
CA THR A 53 7.15 7.04 18.04
C THR A 53 6.09 7.51 17.05
N THR A 54 6.06 8.81 16.74
CA THR A 54 5.07 9.38 15.81
C THR A 54 5.25 8.83 14.40
N LEU A 55 6.50 8.72 13.93
CA LEU A 55 6.85 8.14 12.65
C LEU A 55 6.39 6.68 12.56
N SER A 56 6.63 5.88 13.61
CA SER A 56 6.24 4.47 13.65
C SER A 56 4.72 4.30 13.56
N ILE A 57 3.96 5.08 14.31
CA ILE A 57 2.49 5.07 14.27
C ILE A 57 1.99 5.49 12.88
N GLY A 58 2.58 6.54 12.30
CA GLY A 58 2.22 7.02 10.96
C GLY A 58 2.42 5.97 9.87
N ILE A 59 3.54 5.24 9.93
CA ILE A 59 3.83 4.15 8.99
C ILE A 59 2.79 3.03 9.11
N LEU A 60 2.46 2.60 10.34
CA LEU A 60 1.48 1.53 10.55
C LEU A 60 0.09 1.92 10.02
N ILE A 61 -0.37 3.13 10.33
CA ILE A 61 -1.67 3.64 9.85
C ILE A 61 -1.66 3.78 8.33
N SER A 62 -0.58 4.32 7.76
CA SER A 62 -0.43 4.48 6.31
C SER A 62 -0.46 3.15 5.57
N MET A 63 0.30 2.15 6.05
CA MET A 63 0.29 0.81 5.48
C MET A 63 -1.10 0.16 5.55
N PHE A 64 -1.77 0.27 6.70
CA PHE A 64 -3.11 -0.27 6.87
C PHE A 64 -4.11 0.37 5.89
N SER A 65 -4.08 1.70 5.78
CA SER A 65 -4.88 2.47 4.84
C SER A 65 -4.62 2.05 3.39
N ALA A 66 -3.35 2.02 2.98
CA ALA A 66 -2.95 1.70 1.62
C ALA A 66 -3.43 0.32 1.16
N LEU A 67 -3.53 -0.66 2.05
CA LEU A 67 -4.01 -2.00 1.70
C LEU A 67 -5.52 -2.12 1.79
N ILE A 68 -6.10 -1.77 2.92
CA ILE A 68 -7.51 -2.04 3.18
C ILE A 68 -8.36 -1.04 2.41
N ILE A 69 -8.05 0.25 2.50
CA ILE A 69 -8.85 1.28 1.84
C ILE A 69 -8.70 1.15 0.34
N THR A 70 -7.47 1.06 -0.19
CA THR A 70 -7.29 0.99 -1.65
C THR A 70 -7.87 -0.30 -2.25
N LYS A 71 -7.71 -1.45 -1.59
CA LYS A 71 -8.28 -2.73 -2.08
C LYS A 71 -9.80 -2.68 -2.06
N ASN A 72 -10.42 -2.21 -0.97
CA ASN A 72 -11.88 -2.12 -0.89
C ASN A 72 -12.43 -1.05 -1.83
N PHE A 73 -11.76 0.10 -1.94
CA PHE A 73 -12.12 1.17 -2.87
C PHE A 73 -12.13 0.67 -4.31
N LEU A 74 -11.07 0.00 -4.75
CA LEU A 74 -11.01 -0.57 -6.10
C LEU A 74 -11.99 -1.73 -6.29
N LYS A 75 -12.25 -2.53 -5.25
CA LYS A 75 -13.29 -3.56 -5.29
C LYS A 75 -14.70 -2.97 -5.46
N CYS A 76 -14.99 -1.78 -4.95
CA CYS A 76 -16.29 -1.13 -5.20
C CYS A 76 -16.54 -0.82 -6.68
N PHE A 77 -15.48 -0.73 -7.52
CA PHE A 77 -15.65 -0.50 -8.95
C PHE A 77 -15.89 -1.80 -9.75
N LEU A 78 -15.64 -2.98 -9.17
CA LEU A 78 -15.97 -4.27 -9.80
C LEU A 78 -17.48 -4.36 -10.05
N GLY A 79 -17.88 -4.64 -11.29
CA GLY A 79 -19.29 -4.75 -11.68
C GLY A 79 -19.99 -3.43 -12.01
N THR A 80 -19.33 -2.28 -11.88
CA THR A 80 -19.89 -0.98 -12.31
C THR A 80 -19.57 -0.70 -13.78
N ARG A 81 -20.31 0.22 -14.42
CA ARG A 81 -20.06 0.66 -15.81
C ARG A 81 -18.61 1.12 -16.05
N LEU A 82 -17.90 1.54 -15.00
CA LEU A 82 -16.51 2.00 -15.02
C LEU A 82 -15.49 0.87 -15.27
N GLU A 83 -15.83 -0.38 -14.97
CA GLU A 83 -15.00 -1.55 -15.36
C GLU A 83 -14.86 -1.64 -16.88
N ARG A 84 -15.92 -1.26 -17.61
CA ARG A 84 -15.97 -1.34 -19.08
C ARG A 84 -15.27 -0.17 -19.78
N VAL A 85 -15.01 0.93 -19.07
CA VAL A 85 -14.38 2.13 -19.64
C VAL A 85 -12.86 1.92 -19.69
N LYS A 86 -12.39 1.23 -20.73
CA LYS A 86 -10.96 0.93 -20.97
C LYS A 86 -10.05 2.16 -21.03
N TRP A 87 -10.59 3.36 -21.24
CA TRP A 87 -9.81 4.61 -21.24
C TRP A 87 -9.30 5.02 -19.84
N LEU A 88 -10.05 4.71 -18.77
CA LEU A 88 -9.64 5.01 -17.38
C LEU A 88 -8.49 4.13 -16.88
N TRP A 89 -8.32 2.96 -17.50
CA TRP A 89 -7.42 1.90 -17.05
C TRP A 89 -6.24 1.66 -18.01
N ARG A 90 -6.11 2.51 -19.04
CA ARG A 90 -5.01 2.47 -20.02
C ARG A 90 -3.71 3.02 -19.46
#